data_AF-A0A920FKC1-F1
#
_entry.id   AF-A0A920FKC1-F1
#
_cell.length_a   1.000
_cell.length_b   1.000
_cell.length_c   1.000
_cell.angle_alpha   90.00
_cell.angle_beta   90.00
_cell.angle_gamma   90.00
#
_symmetry.space_group_name_H-M   'P 1'
#
loop_
_entity.id
_entity.type
_entity.pdbx_description
1 polymer ?
#
loop_
_entity_poly.entity_id
_entity_poly.type
_entity_poly.pdbx_seq_one_letter_code
_entity_poly.pdbx_strand_id
1 'polypeptide(L)'
;MYPYVRLFRVILTRSFRTKVDFHNQGEDSINLMVLPQDIDPFMELNNGRYVTLLDLGRFGYSINVNINQFLKQNKWSLTITGTYNNYRHRLRIFQRFKLKTKLLGYDEKWFYFFQKAVKNDKTYMASVVRFAFTSKKGIVFPKEVIKAMGQEYNPGKLDEWVQDFSKHQLFKK
;
A
#
# COMPACT_ATOMS: atom_id res chain seq x y z
N MET A 1 -7.79 0.38 -17.27
CA MET A 1 -7.26 -1.01 -17.30
C MET A 1 -6.15 -1.18 -16.26
N TYR A 2 -6.17 -2.28 -15.51
CA TYR A 2 -5.17 -2.60 -14.50
C TYR A 2 -3.86 -3.12 -15.14
N PRO A 3 -2.66 -2.76 -14.64
CA PRO A 3 -1.40 -3.10 -15.29
C PRO A 3 -0.91 -4.52 -14.97
N TYR A 4 -1.64 -5.54 -15.43
CA TYR A 4 -1.36 -6.96 -15.12
C TYR A 4 0.06 -7.41 -15.46
N VAL A 5 0.62 -6.99 -16.60
CA VAL A 5 2.02 -7.32 -16.98
C VAL A 5 3.02 -6.81 -15.95
N ARG A 6 2.80 -5.59 -15.42
CA ARG A 6 3.66 -5.00 -14.39
C ARG A 6 3.47 -5.70 -13.05
N LEU A 7 2.23 -6.06 -12.71
CA LEU A 7 1.94 -6.87 -11.52
C LEU A 7 2.68 -8.21 -11.59
N PHE A 8 2.56 -8.94 -12.70
CA PHE A 8 3.25 -10.21 -12.89
C PHE A 8 4.77 -10.05 -12.74
N ARG A 9 5.37 -9.03 -13.36
CA ARG A 9 6.79 -8.71 -13.20
C ARG A 9 7.17 -8.43 -11.75
N VAL A 10 6.37 -7.64 -11.02
CA VAL A 10 6.61 -7.36 -9.60
C VAL A 10 6.53 -8.65 -8.79
N ILE A 11 5.51 -9.48 -9.00
CA ILE A 11 5.37 -10.78 -8.32
C ILE A 11 6.60 -11.63 -8.57
N LEU A 12 6.97 -11.84 -9.83
CA LEU A 12 8.07 -12.70 -10.21
C LEU A 12 9.39 -12.21 -9.60
N THR A 13 9.71 -10.93 -9.75
CA THR A 13 10.95 -10.35 -9.19
C THR A 13 11.00 -10.36 -7.66
N ARG A 14 9.84 -10.34 -6.99
CA ARG A 14 9.74 -10.33 -5.53
C ARG A 14 9.79 -11.71 -4.91
N SER A 15 9.23 -12.72 -5.59
CA SER A 15 9.26 -14.11 -5.12
C SER A 15 10.67 -14.67 -4.98
N PHE A 16 11.67 -14.10 -5.66
CA PHE A 16 13.07 -14.49 -5.55
C PHE A 16 13.85 -13.75 -4.44
N ARG A 17 13.23 -12.85 -3.69
CA ARG A 17 13.88 -12.17 -2.57
C ARG A 17 13.67 -12.92 -1.26
N THR A 18 14.62 -12.78 -0.34
CA THR A 18 14.48 -13.28 1.03
C THR A 18 13.25 -12.64 1.68
N LYS A 19 12.38 -13.48 2.22
CA LYS A 19 11.17 -13.03 2.92
C LYS A 19 11.57 -12.40 4.25
N VAL A 20 10.91 -11.31 4.60
CA VAL A 20 11.16 -10.56 5.84
C VAL A 20 9.87 -10.51 6.63
N ASP A 21 9.97 -10.55 7.95
CA ASP A 21 8.82 -10.57 8.85
C ASP A 21 7.92 -9.33 8.68
N PHE A 22 6.61 -9.51 8.85
CA PHE A 22 5.56 -8.51 8.59
C PHE A 22 5.73 -7.23 9.43
N HIS A 23 6.27 -7.38 10.63
CA HIS A 23 6.44 -6.29 11.60
C HIS A 23 7.82 -5.65 11.56
N ASN A 24 8.83 -6.35 11.05
CA ASN A 24 10.22 -5.90 11.05
C ASN A 24 10.66 -5.33 9.70
N GLN A 25 9.72 -5.09 8.78
CA GLN A 25 10.02 -4.45 7.52
C GLN A 25 10.13 -2.94 7.68
N GLY A 26 11.32 -2.44 7.35
CA GLY A 26 11.50 -1.06 6.92
C GLY A 26 10.73 -0.76 5.63
N GLU A 27 11.05 0.38 5.03
CA GLU A 27 10.45 0.82 3.78
C GLU A 27 10.83 -0.11 2.60
N ASP A 28 9.88 -0.83 1.99
CA ASP A 28 10.12 -1.56 0.74
C ASP A 28 10.07 -0.60 -0.44
N SER A 29 10.80 -0.88 -1.52
CA SER A 29 10.79 -0.05 -2.73
C SER A 29 10.86 -0.86 -4.01
N ILE A 30 9.91 -0.61 -4.93
CA ILE A 30 9.94 -1.14 -6.31
C ILE A 30 10.35 -0.03 -7.30
N ASN A 31 11.10 -0.40 -8.33
CA ASN A 31 11.43 0.51 -9.42
C ASN A 31 10.37 0.42 -10.52
N LEU A 32 9.86 1.57 -10.96
CA LEU A 32 8.89 1.69 -12.03
C LEU A 32 9.31 2.75 -13.05
N MET A 33 8.68 2.71 -14.21
CA MET A 33 8.79 3.71 -15.26
C MET A 33 7.38 4.13 -15.67
N VAL A 34 7.21 5.40 -16.03
CA VAL A 34 5.99 5.89 -16.66
C VAL A 34 5.94 5.38 -18.10
N LEU A 35 4.90 4.64 -18.45
CA LEU A 35 4.70 4.09 -19.79
C LEU A 35 3.65 4.90 -20.56
N PRO A 36 3.57 4.79 -21.90
CA PRO A 36 2.60 5.54 -22.70
C PRO A 36 1.15 5.42 -22.22
N GLN A 37 0.73 4.23 -21.76
CA GLN A 37 -0.63 3.96 -21.25
C GLN A 37 -0.92 4.54 -19.85
N ASP A 38 0.08 5.11 -19.20
CA ASP A 38 -0.03 5.75 -17.90
C ASP A 38 -0.32 7.26 -18.02
N ILE A 39 -0.16 7.81 -19.22
CA ILE A 39 -0.20 9.25 -19.51
C ILE A 39 -1.64 9.70 -19.76
N ASP A 40 -1.96 10.92 -19.32
CA ASP A 40 -3.21 11.63 -19.63
C ASP A 40 -3.04 12.63 -20.79
N PRO A 41 -4.12 13.32 -21.23
CA PRO A 41 -4.04 14.31 -22.32
C PRO A 41 -3.05 15.47 -22.09
N PHE A 42 -2.60 15.70 -20.85
CA PHE A 42 -1.62 16.73 -20.52
C PHE A 42 -0.17 16.24 -20.58
N MET A 43 0.06 15.04 -21.13
CA MET A 43 1.38 14.42 -21.27
C MET A 43 2.05 14.12 -19.92
N GLU A 44 1.24 13.89 -18.90
CA GLU A 44 1.66 13.64 -17.52
C GLU A 44 1.09 12.33 -17.01
N LEU A 45 1.75 11.75 -16.00
CA LEU A 45 1.23 10.57 -15.32
C LEU A 45 -0.13 10.89 -14.72
N ASN A 46 -1.16 10.19 -15.20
CA ASN A 46 -2.53 10.40 -14.76
C ASN A 46 -2.66 10.27 -13.23
N ASN A 47 -3.41 11.18 -12.61
CA ASN A 47 -3.58 11.21 -11.15
C ASN A 47 -4.17 9.91 -10.57
N GLY A 48 -5.15 9.31 -11.25
CA GLY A 48 -5.72 8.01 -10.87
C GLY A 48 -4.74 6.86 -11.11
N ARG A 49 -3.87 6.98 -12.11
CA ARG A 49 -2.81 6.00 -12.36
C ARG A 49 -1.82 5.92 -11.22
N TYR A 50 -1.49 7.02 -10.54
CA TYR A 50 -0.66 6.94 -9.32
C TYR A 50 -1.22 5.91 -8.33
N VAL A 51 -2.51 6.01 -8.00
CA VAL A 51 -3.17 5.12 -7.03
C VAL A 51 -3.14 3.65 -7.49
N THR A 52 -3.35 3.40 -8.78
CA THR A 52 -3.20 2.06 -9.37
C THR A 52 -1.76 1.54 -9.25
N LEU A 53 -0.76 2.41 -9.43
CA LEU A 53 0.64 2.01 -9.28
C LEU A 53 1.01 1.77 -7.82
N LEU A 54 0.37 2.46 -6.87
CA LEU A 54 0.53 2.18 -5.44
C LEU A 54 0.15 0.73 -5.10
N ASP A 55 -0.86 0.15 -5.77
CA ASP A 55 -1.22 -1.26 -5.59
C ASP A 55 -0.03 -2.19 -5.86
N LEU A 56 0.74 -1.91 -6.91
CA LEU A 56 1.91 -2.73 -7.25
C LEU A 56 2.94 -2.75 -6.11
N GLY A 57 3.12 -1.61 -5.43
CA GLY A 57 3.97 -1.52 -4.24
C GLY A 57 3.44 -2.37 -3.09
N ARG A 58 2.11 -2.33 -2.85
CA ARG A 58 1.46 -3.15 -1.82
C ARG A 58 1.55 -4.64 -2.14
N PHE A 59 1.33 -5.06 -3.38
CA PHE A 59 1.54 -6.45 -3.79
C PHE A 59 3.00 -6.89 -3.60
N GLY A 60 3.96 -6.04 -3.97
CA GLY A 60 5.38 -6.32 -3.73
C GLY A 60 5.71 -6.48 -2.24
N TYR A 61 5.17 -5.59 -1.40
CA TYR A 61 5.29 -5.68 0.06
C TYR A 61 4.69 -6.98 0.60
N SER A 62 3.44 -7.29 0.23
CA SER A 62 2.69 -8.48 0.63
C SER A 62 3.43 -9.80 0.36
N ILE A 63 4.13 -9.88 -0.78
CA ILE A 63 4.92 -11.06 -1.14
C ILE A 63 6.15 -11.19 -0.24
N ASN A 64 6.85 -10.08 0.02
CA ASN A 64 8.03 -10.09 0.88
C ASN A 64 7.67 -10.52 2.32
N VAL A 65 6.49 -10.16 2.82
CA VAL A 65 6.00 -10.49 4.18
C VAL A 65 5.19 -11.79 4.25
N ASN A 66 5.08 -12.55 3.16
CA ASN A 66 4.32 -13.80 3.08
C ASN A 66 2.85 -13.72 3.52
N ILE A 67 2.22 -12.54 3.48
CA ILE A 67 0.84 -12.35 3.97
C ILE A 67 -0.18 -13.18 3.19
N ASN A 68 0.14 -13.59 1.95
CA ASN A 68 -0.75 -14.40 1.12
C ASN A 68 -1.08 -15.75 1.77
N GLN A 69 -0.10 -16.39 2.42
CA GLN A 69 -0.34 -17.66 3.12
C GLN A 69 -1.26 -17.46 4.32
N PHE A 70 -1.02 -16.41 5.10
CA PHE A 70 -1.85 -16.00 6.23
C PHE A 70 -3.30 -15.71 5.82
N LEU A 71 -3.49 -14.92 4.75
CA LEU A 71 -4.80 -14.62 4.19
C LEU A 71 -5.53 -15.88 3.74
N LYS A 72 -4.83 -16.79 3.05
CA LYS A 72 -5.41 -18.05 2.56
C LYS A 72 -5.86 -18.95 3.70
N GLN A 73 -5.03 -19.13 4.73
CA GLN A 73 -5.34 -19.95 5.91
C GLN A 73 -6.56 -19.44 6.66
N ASN A 74 -6.67 -18.13 6.83
CA ASN A 74 -7.79 -17.49 7.53
C ASN A 74 -9.03 -17.25 6.64
N LYS A 75 -8.94 -17.54 5.33
CA LYS A 75 -9.96 -17.21 4.32
C LYS A 75 -10.30 -15.72 4.33
N TRP A 76 -9.28 -14.89 4.48
CA TRP A 76 -9.38 -13.44 4.51
C TRP A 76 -8.91 -12.80 3.20
N SER A 77 -9.30 -11.56 2.99
CA SER A 77 -8.90 -10.69 1.89
C SER A 77 -8.59 -9.29 2.41
N LEU A 78 -8.05 -8.43 1.56
CA LEU A 78 -7.74 -7.04 1.89
C LEU A 78 -8.64 -6.11 1.08
N THR A 79 -9.10 -5.03 1.71
CA THR A 79 -9.86 -3.98 1.05
C THR A 79 -9.35 -2.61 1.44
N ILE A 80 -9.33 -1.67 0.50
CA ILE A 80 -8.98 -0.28 0.77
C ILE A 80 -10.25 0.45 1.20
N THR A 81 -10.19 1.15 2.34
CA THR A 81 -11.34 1.87 2.90
C THR A 81 -11.17 3.39 2.83
N GLY A 82 -10.00 3.86 2.41
CA GLY A 82 -9.73 5.28 2.19
C GLY A 82 -8.29 5.51 1.76
N THR A 83 -8.07 6.55 0.99
CA THR A 83 -6.72 7.02 0.66
C THR A 83 -6.68 8.53 0.73
N TYR A 84 -5.61 9.08 1.27
CA TYR A 84 -5.30 10.49 1.22
C TYR A 84 -4.06 10.68 0.35
N ASN A 85 -4.22 11.40 -0.76
CA ASN A 85 -3.19 11.53 -1.78
C ASN A 85 -2.74 12.99 -1.85
N ASN A 86 -1.44 13.20 -1.73
CA ASN A 86 -0.83 14.52 -1.90
C ASN A 86 0.13 14.49 -3.09
N TYR A 87 -0.09 15.38 -4.05
CA TYR A 87 0.65 15.48 -5.30
C TYR A 87 1.51 16.75 -5.28
N ARG A 88 2.82 16.61 -5.48
CA ARG A 88 3.78 17.71 -5.40
C ARG A 88 4.46 18.03 -6.72
N HIS A 89 4.82 17.00 -7.48
CA HIS A 89 5.53 17.14 -8.74
C HIS A 89 4.97 16.19 -9.80
N ARG A 90 5.24 16.51 -11.06
CA ARG A 90 4.65 15.84 -12.22
C ARG A 90 5.65 14.87 -12.85
N LEU A 91 5.27 13.60 -12.99
CA LEU A 91 6.05 12.61 -13.72
C LEU A 91 5.62 12.59 -15.19
N ARG A 92 6.60 12.57 -16.09
CA ARG A 92 6.37 12.49 -17.55
C ARG A 92 6.72 11.11 -18.10
N ILE A 93 6.34 10.87 -19.35
CA ILE A 93 6.61 9.63 -20.07
C ILE A 93 8.09 9.21 -20.00
N PHE A 94 8.34 7.92 -19.86
CA PHE A 94 9.65 7.27 -19.74
C PHE A 94 10.51 7.67 -18.53
N GLN A 95 9.98 8.51 -17.63
CA GLN A 95 10.67 8.81 -16.39
C GLN A 95 10.62 7.61 -15.44
N ARG A 96 11.79 7.22 -14.93
CA ARG A 96 11.91 6.22 -13.88
C ARG A 96 11.67 6.84 -12.51
N PHE A 97 11.04 6.09 -11.63
CA PHE A 97 10.81 6.49 -10.24
C PHE A 97 10.78 5.24 -9.34
N LYS A 98 11.00 5.46 -8.05
CA LYS A 98 10.88 4.45 -7.00
C LYS A 98 9.53 4.62 -6.32
N LEU A 99 8.76 3.55 -6.26
CA LEU A 99 7.60 3.48 -5.40
C LEU A 99 8.01 2.84 -4.09
N LYS A 100 7.95 3.62 -3.02
CA LYS A 100 8.26 3.19 -1.67
C LYS A 100 6.98 2.87 -0.90
N THR A 101 6.97 1.78 -0.15
CA THR A 101 5.81 1.28 0.60
C THR A 101 6.26 0.88 1.99
N LYS A 102 5.59 1.43 3.01
CA LYS A 102 5.85 1.13 4.42
C LYS A 102 4.52 0.89 5.13
N LEU A 103 4.43 -0.18 5.92
CA LEU A 103 3.32 -0.34 6.86
C LEU A 103 3.55 0.61 8.05
N LEU A 104 2.62 1.51 8.32
CA LEU A 104 2.70 2.41 9.48
C LEU A 104 2.26 1.70 10.75
N GLY A 105 1.25 0.82 10.65
CA GLY A 105 0.66 0.13 11.78
C GLY A 105 -0.85 0.08 11.66
N TYR A 106 -1.53 0.06 12.80
CA TYR A 106 -2.97 -0.05 12.91
C TYR A 106 -3.51 0.70 14.12
N ASP A 107 -4.78 1.11 14.01
CA ASP A 107 -5.58 1.57 15.15
C ASP A 107 -6.58 0.46 15.56
N GLU A 108 -7.63 0.80 16.29
CA GLU A 108 -8.64 -0.17 16.72
C GLU A 108 -9.49 -0.75 15.57
N LYS A 109 -9.55 -0.06 14.42
CA LYS A 109 -10.47 -0.36 13.32
C LYS A 109 -9.77 -0.67 12.00
N TRP A 110 -8.63 -0.06 11.73
CA TRP A 110 -8.00 -0.01 10.41
C TRP A 110 -6.48 -0.19 10.48
N PHE A 111 -5.93 -0.63 9.36
CA PHE A 111 -4.49 -0.66 9.10
C PHE A 111 -4.10 0.47 8.13
N TYR A 112 -2.84 0.88 8.19
CA TYR A 112 -2.34 2.02 7.43
C TYR A 112 -1.02 1.70 6.72
N PHE A 113 -0.98 1.95 5.41
CA PHE A 113 0.25 2.07 4.64
C PHE A 113 0.59 3.53 4.40
N PHE A 114 1.90 3.82 4.37
CA PHE A 114 2.43 5.04 3.78
C PHE A 114 3.21 4.70 2.52
N GLN A 115 2.88 5.39 1.43
CA GLN A 115 3.52 5.16 0.14
C GLN A 115 3.99 6.45 -0.50
N LYS A 116 5.13 6.40 -1.18
CA LYS A 116 5.73 7.56 -1.86
C LYS A 116 6.21 7.19 -3.26
N ALA A 117 5.90 8.02 -4.24
CA ALA A 117 6.60 8.03 -5.52
C ALA A 117 7.78 9.00 -5.42
N VAL A 118 9.01 8.49 -5.54
CA VAL A 118 10.26 9.24 -5.36
C VAL A 118 11.11 9.16 -6.62
N LYS A 119 11.66 10.30 -7.06
CA LYS A 119 12.62 10.38 -8.15
C LYS A 119 13.67 11.44 -7.81
N ASN A 120 14.94 11.09 -7.92
CA ASN A 120 16.08 11.96 -7.56
C ASN A 120 15.90 12.58 -6.17
N ASP A 121 15.58 11.74 -5.19
CA ASP A 121 15.31 12.09 -3.77
C ASP A 121 14.19 13.10 -3.52
N LYS A 122 13.45 13.51 -4.56
CA LYS A 122 12.24 14.32 -4.45
C LYS A 122 11.01 13.43 -4.41
N THR A 123 10.09 13.73 -3.50
CA THR A 123 8.77 13.09 -3.45
C THR A 123 7.82 13.78 -4.43
N TYR A 124 7.35 13.02 -5.42
CA TYR A 124 6.42 13.51 -6.44
C TYR A 124 4.97 13.34 -5.98
N MET A 125 4.69 12.24 -5.28
CA MET A 125 3.39 11.93 -4.72
C MET A 125 3.59 11.14 -3.43
N ALA A 126 2.77 11.41 -2.42
CA ALA A 126 2.69 10.65 -1.19
C ALA A 126 1.24 10.26 -0.91
N SER A 127 1.04 9.10 -0.29
CA SER A 127 -0.28 8.59 0.04
C SER A 127 -0.29 7.88 1.38
N VAL A 128 -1.30 8.20 2.19
CA VAL A 128 -1.73 7.35 3.30
C VAL A 128 -2.88 6.50 2.80
N VAL A 129 -2.74 5.19 2.95
CA VAL A 129 -3.71 4.21 2.47
C VAL A 129 -4.25 3.46 3.67
N ARG A 130 -5.53 3.68 3.94
CA ARG A 130 -6.29 2.99 4.98
C ARG A 130 -6.89 1.72 4.39
N PHE A 131 -6.68 0.60 5.06
CA PHE A 131 -7.16 -0.70 4.61
C PHE A 131 -7.66 -1.56 5.77
N ALA A 132 -8.42 -2.59 5.41
CA ALA A 132 -8.99 -3.55 6.35
C ALA A 132 -8.82 -4.98 5.82
N PHE A 133 -8.80 -5.93 6.75
CA PHE A 133 -8.99 -7.33 6.42
C PHE A 133 -10.49 -7.61 6.34
N THR A 134 -10.88 -8.50 5.43
CA THR A 134 -12.27 -8.93 5.24
C THR A 134 -12.36 -10.43 5.19
N SER A 135 -13.48 -10.96 5.68
CA SER A 135 -13.87 -12.35 5.58
C SER A 135 -15.25 -12.45 4.91
N LYS A 136 -15.75 -13.66 4.70
CA LYS A 136 -17.15 -13.86 4.25
C LYS A 136 -18.20 -13.24 5.17
N LYS A 137 -17.86 -12.98 6.44
CA LYS A 137 -18.75 -12.38 7.45
C LYS A 137 -18.63 -10.84 7.53
N GLY A 138 -17.73 -10.23 6.76
CA GLY A 138 -17.49 -8.78 6.78
C GLY A 138 -16.08 -8.41 7.21
N ILE A 139 -15.92 -7.19 7.75
CA ILE A 139 -14.63 -6.64 8.17
C ILE A 139 -14.09 -7.41 9.38
N VAL A 140 -12.79 -7.70 9.36
CA VAL A 140 -12.03 -8.32 10.45
C VAL A 140 -11.20 -7.23 11.11
N PHE A 141 -11.42 -7.00 12.40
CA PHE A 141 -10.76 -5.90 13.13
C PHE A 141 -9.29 -6.20 13.41
N PRO A 142 -8.42 -5.16 13.52
CA PRO A 142 -7.01 -5.31 13.84
C PRO A 142 -6.73 -6.21 15.05
N LYS A 143 -7.54 -6.13 16.10
CA LYS A 143 -7.41 -7.01 17.28
C LYS A 143 -7.45 -8.50 16.92
N GLU A 144 -8.36 -8.91 16.04
CA GLU A 144 -8.48 -10.30 15.59
C GLU A 144 -7.33 -10.69 14.67
N VAL A 145 -6.94 -9.79 13.76
CA VAL A 145 -5.84 -10.02 12.82
C VAL A 145 -4.52 -10.21 13.56
N ILE A 146 -4.20 -9.32 14.50
CA ILE A 146 -2.94 -9.33 15.26
C ILE A 146 -2.87 -10.55 16.17
N LYS A 147 -4.00 -10.92 16.80
CA LYS A 147 -4.11 -12.17 17.55
C LYS A 147 -3.87 -13.39 16.65
N ALA A 148 -4.44 -13.41 15.44
CA ALA A 148 -4.22 -14.50 14.48
C ALA A 148 -2.77 -14.55 13.96
N MET A 149 -2.06 -13.41 13.94
CA MET A 149 -0.63 -13.34 13.67
C MET A 149 0.24 -13.78 14.87
N GLY A 150 -0.37 -14.12 16.02
CA GLY A 150 0.35 -14.54 17.23
C GLY A 150 1.09 -13.41 17.94
N GLN A 151 0.69 -12.15 17.71
CA GLN A 151 1.35 -10.98 18.25
C GLN A 151 0.53 -10.31 19.35
N GLU A 152 1.23 -9.53 20.19
CA GLU A 152 0.59 -8.71 21.22
C GLU A 152 -0.17 -7.54 20.57
N TYR A 153 -1.44 -7.41 20.93
CA TYR A 153 -2.28 -6.32 20.45
C TYR A 153 -1.89 -5.01 21.13
N ASN A 154 -1.31 -4.09 20.35
CA ASN A 154 -0.88 -2.78 20.82
C ASN A 154 -1.34 -1.70 19.84
N PRO A 155 -2.63 -1.28 19.92
CA PRO A 155 -3.14 -0.17 19.14
C PRO A 155 -2.48 1.13 19.64
N GLY A 156 -2.02 1.99 18.72
CA GLY A 156 -1.47 3.30 19.10
C GLY A 156 0.02 3.53 18.81
N LYS A 157 0.73 2.58 18.19
CA LYS A 157 2.07 2.84 17.61
C LYS A 157 2.03 3.72 16.34
N LEU A 158 0.95 4.47 16.12
CA LEU A 158 0.79 5.36 14.97
C LEU A 158 1.15 6.78 15.36
N ASP A 159 1.87 7.47 14.48
CA ASP A 159 2.13 8.91 14.62
C ASP A 159 0.80 9.69 14.73
N GLU A 160 0.82 10.77 15.52
CA GLU A 160 -0.36 11.61 15.82
C GLU A 160 -1.11 12.07 14.56
N TRP A 161 -0.38 12.50 13.53
CA TRP A 161 -0.96 12.96 12.27
C TRP A 161 -1.74 11.86 11.52
N VAL A 162 -1.39 10.58 11.69
CA VAL A 162 -2.13 9.45 11.12
C VAL A 162 -3.41 9.19 11.91
N GLN A 163 -3.35 9.37 13.24
CA GLN A 163 -4.53 9.27 14.11
C GLN A 163 -5.53 10.39 13.80
N ASP A 164 -5.06 11.61 13.54
CA ASP A 164 -5.94 12.70 13.11
C ASP A 164 -6.59 12.42 11.76
N PHE A 165 -5.85 11.83 10.82
CA PHE A 165 -6.44 11.37 9.56
C PHE A 165 -7.57 10.35 9.77
N SER A 166 -7.43 9.43 10.74
CA SER A 166 -8.47 8.41 10.99
C SER A 166 -9.79 8.99 11.52
N LYS A 167 -9.72 10.12 12.23
CA LYS A 167 -10.88 10.88 12.74
C LYS A 167 -11.70 11.52 11.61
N HIS A 168 -11.06 11.87 10.49
CA HIS A 168 -11.73 12.51 9.36
C HIS A 168 -12.36 11.48 8.42
N GLN A 169 -13.67 11.26 8.57
CA GLN A 169 -14.45 10.38 7.71
C GLN A 169 -15.42 11.18 6.85
N LEU A 170 -15.29 11.06 5.53
CA LEU A 170 -16.21 11.68 4.57
C LEU A 170 -17.61 11.05 4.64
N PHE A 171 -17.66 9.75 4.90
CA PHE A 171 -18.91 9.02 5.13
C PHE A 171 -19.03 8.77 6.62
N LYS A 172 -19.92 9.51 7.29
CA LYS A 172 -20.39 9.17 8.63
C LYS A 172 -21.44 8.07 8.48
N LYS A 173 -21.31 7.00 9.26
CA LYS A 173 -22.38 6.01 9.39
C LYS A 173 -23.55 6.59 10.17
#